data_AF-A0A7C7LBQ0-F1
#
_entry.id   AF-A0A7C7LBQ0-F1
#
_cell.length_a   1.000
_cell.length_b   1.000
_cell.length_c   1.000
_cell.angle_alpha   90.00
_cell.angle_beta   90.00
_cell.angle_gamma   90.00
#
_symmetry.space_group_name_H-M   'P 1'
#
loop_
_entity.id
_entity.type
_entity.pdbx_description
1 polymer ?
#
loop_
_entity_poly.entity_id
_entity_poly.type
_entity_poly.pdbx_seq_one_letter_code
_entity_poly.pdbx_strand_id
1 'polypeptide(L)'
;MGMVLLDEWQQDFYTRSPISNPVAGHASVDDIMKNYKGIKSHRVLRGGSWISPKENLRFANRYVTYDSPENMSRYDGFRCVADVE
;
A
#
# COMPACT_ATOMS: atom_id res chain seq x y z
N MET A 1 -0.66 -10.61 -14.59
CA MET A 1 -0.84 -9.20 -14.21
C MET A 1 -0.54 -9.12 -12.72
N GLY A 2 0.53 -8.43 -12.32
CA GLY A 2 0.97 -8.39 -10.92
C GLY A 2 0.21 -7.32 -10.14
N MET A 3 -0.22 -7.65 -8.92
CA MET A 3 -0.79 -6.68 -7.98
C MET A 3 0.34 -5.79 -7.46
N VAL A 4 0.20 -4.47 -7.55
CA VAL A 4 1.20 -3.51 -7.05
C VAL A 4 0.56 -2.67 -5.95
N LEU A 5 1.07 -2.84 -4.73
CA LEU A 5 0.73 -1.99 -3.61
C LEU A 5 1.61 -0.74 -3.66
N LEU A 6 0.99 0.44 -3.61
CA LEU A 6 1.68 1.70 -3.90
C LEU A 6 2.51 2.18 -2.71
N ASP A 7 1.90 2.21 -1.52
CA ASP A 7 2.53 2.77 -0.33
C ASP A 7 3.55 1.82 0.31
N GLU A 8 4.78 2.32 0.47
CA GLU A 8 5.73 1.74 1.41
C GLU A 8 5.29 1.96 2.86
N TRP A 9 5.55 0.97 3.73
CA TRP A 9 5.40 1.20 5.16
C TRP A 9 6.51 2.11 5.69
N GLN A 10 6.11 3.31 6.10
CA GLN A 10 6.96 4.29 6.75
C GLN A 10 6.17 4.94 7.89
N GLN A 11 6.69 4.83 9.11
CA GLN A 11 5.97 5.18 10.34
C GLN A 11 5.41 6.61 10.32
N ASP A 12 6.23 7.58 9.97
CA ASP A 12 5.91 9.01 10.16
C ASP A 12 5.56 9.75 8.86
N PHE A 13 5.40 9.04 7.75
CA PHE A 13 5.26 9.65 6.41
C PHE A 13 4.06 10.60 6.34
N TYR A 14 2.86 10.09 6.64
CA TYR A 14 1.62 10.87 6.56
C TYR A 14 1.47 11.92 7.66
N THR A 15 2.26 11.84 8.74
CA THR A 15 2.24 12.82 9.83
C THR A 15 2.91 14.14 9.41
N ARG A 16 3.83 14.09 8.43
CA ARG A 16 4.66 15.23 8.01
C ARG A 16 4.60 15.50 6.50
N SER A 17 3.73 14.81 5.76
CA SER A 17 3.75 14.86 4.30
C SER A 17 3.24 16.20 3.75
N PRO A 18 4.05 16.92 2.95
CA PRO A 18 3.72 18.27 2.49
C PRO A 18 2.93 18.32 1.17
N ILE A 19 2.34 17.21 0.69
CA ILE A 19 1.88 17.08 -0.70
C ILE A 19 0.43 16.59 -0.76
N SER A 20 -0.34 17.08 -1.74
CA SER A 20 -1.65 16.51 -2.11
C SER A 20 -1.46 15.11 -2.72
N ASN A 21 -2.14 14.10 -2.18
CA ASN A 21 -2.04 12.69 -2.57
C ASN A 21 -0.61 12.11 -2.60
N PRO A 22 0.15 12.17 -1.50
CA PRO A 22 1.51 11.67 -1.46
C PRO A 22 1.52 10.14 -1.40
N VAL A 23 2.50 9.50 -2.06
CA VAL A 23 2.76 8.05 -1.98
C VAL A 23 4.07 7.80 -1.25
N ALA A 24 4.06 6.91 -0.26
CA ALA A 24 5.25 6.62 0.55
C ALA A 24 6.27 5.75 -0.22
N GLY A 25 7.56 6.08 -0.09
CA GLY A 25 8.69 5.31 -0.64
C GLY A 25 9.05 5.61 -2.09
N HIS A 26 8.28 6.44 -2.81
CA HIS A 26 8.53 6.75 -4.22
C HIS A 26 8.15 8.19 -4.57
N ALA A 27 8.67 8.69 -5.69
CA ALA A 27 8.38 10.05 -6.17
C ALA A 27 6.98 10.17 -6.80
N SER A 28 6.47 9.10 -7.42
CA SER A 28 5.16 9.06 -8.08
C SER A 28 4.68 7.62 -8.31
N VAL A 29 3.42 7.45 -8.69
CA VAL A 29 2.87 6.16 -9.15
C VAL A 29 3.62 5.64 -10.38
N ASP A 30 4.02 6.52 -11.31
CA ASP A 30 4.79 6.14 -12.49
C ASP A 30 6.16 5.54 -12.14
N ASP A 31 6.84 6.09 -11.13
CA ASP A 31 8.12 5.55 -10.65
C ASP A 31 7.96 4.13 -10.10
N ILE A 32 6.88 3.89 -9.35
CA ILE A 32 6.51 2.56 -8.86
C ILE A 32 6.29 1.61 -10.04
N MET A 33 5.47 2.01 -11.02
CA MET A 33 5.11 1.16 -12.15
C MET A 33 6.31 0.80 -13.04
N LYS A 34 7.31 1.68 -13.14
CA LYS A 34 8.57 1.39 -13.86
C LYS A 34 9.43 0.36 -13.12
N ASN A 35 9.44 0.41 -11.79
CA ASN A 35 10.40 -0.32 -10.96
C ASN A 35 9.76 -1.42 -10.09
N TYR A 36 8.48 -1.75 -10.28
CA TYR A 36 7.71 -2.57 -9.34
C TYR A 36 8.30 -3.96 -9.07
N LYS A 37 8.99 -4.57 -10.06
CA LYS A 37 9.65 -5.87 -9.90
C LYS A 37 10.86 -5.84 -8.96
N GLY A 38 11.48 -4.67 -8.80
CA GLY A 38 12.64 -4.45 -7.94
C GLY A 38 12.27 -4.09 -6.50
N ILE A 39 10.98 -3.92 -6.21
CA ILE A 39 10.53 -3.55 -4.86
C ILE A 39 10.75 -4.71 -3.90
N LYS A 40 11.47 -4.44 -2.81
CA LYS A 40 11.70 -5.37 -1.70
C LYS A 40 11.19 -4.85 -0.34
N SER A 41 10.81 -3.58 -0.27
CA SER A 41 10.23 -2.98 0.93
C SER A 41 8.79 -3.46 1.17
N HIS A 42 8.39 -3.49 2.44
CA HIS A 42 7.02 -3.82 2.83
C HIS A 42 6.03 -2.78 2.33
N ARG A 43 4.88 -3.27 1.85
CA ARG A 43 3.81 -2.42 1.36
C ARG A 43 2.61 -2.41 2.29
N VAL A 44 1.86 -1.32 2.25
CA VAL A 44 0.71 -1.11 3.14
C VAL A 44 -0.55 -1.69 2.51
N LEU A 45 -1.22 -2.56 3.26
CA LEU A 45 -2.61 -2.94 3.01
C LEU A 45 -3.58 -2.09 3.84
N ARG A 46 -4.77 -1.85 3.28
CA ARG A 46 -5.82 -1.01 3.87
C ARG A 46 -7.17 -1.73 3.84
N GLY A 47 -8.04 -1.37 4.78
CA GLY A 47 -9.44 -1.82 4.82
C GLY A 47 -9.68 -3.15 5.53
N GLY A 48 -8.67 -4.03 5.59
CA GLY A 48 -8.79 -5.36 6.18
C GLY A 48 -9.62 -6.33 5.34
N SER A 49 -9.79 -7.53 5.87
CA SER A 49 -10.47 -8.66 5.23
C SER A 49 -11.56 -9.24 6.13
N TRP A 50 -12.33 -10.21 5.64
CA TRP A 50 -13.44 -10.83 6.39
C TRP A 50 -13.02 -11.58 7.67
N ILE A 51 -11.73 -11.94 7.80
CA ILE A 51 -11.15 -12.52 9.03
C ILE A 51 -10.51 -11.48 9.94
N SER A 52 -10.42 -10.22 9.50
CA SER A 52 -9.69 -9.20 10.24
C SER A 52 -10.41 -8.87 11.55
N PRO A 53 -9.67 -8.81 12.68
CA PRO A 53 -10.28 -8.48 13.95
C PRO A 53 -10.73 -7.00 13.96
N LYS A 54 -11.79 -6.70 14.71
CA LYS A 54 -12.45 -5.39 14.71
C LYS A 54 -11.51 -4.23 15.03
N GLU A 55 -10.51 -4.46 15.88
CA GLU A 55 -9.49 -3.49 16.27
C GLU A 55 -8.60 -3.04 15.10
N ASN A 56 -8.46 -3.88 14.07
CA ASN A 56 -7.70 -3.59 12.87
C ASN A 56 -8.53 -2.95 11.75
N LEU A 57 -9.86 -2.95 11.86
CA LEU A 57 -10.79 -2.36 10.89
C LEU A 57 -10.96 -0.85 11.13
N ARG A 58 -9.86 -0.10 11.02
CA ARG A 58 -9.85 1.37 11.16
C ARG A 58 -9.34 2.00 9.88
N PHE A 59 -9.90 3.16 9.52
CA PHE A 59 -9.43 3.92 8.36
C PHE A 59 -7.92 4.21 8.41
N ALA A 60 -7.42 4.54 9.60
CA ALA A 60 -6.01 4.83 9.85
C ALA A 60 -5.13 3.57 10.02
N ASN A 61 -5.71 2.37 10.07
CA ASN A 61 -4.90 1.16 10.16
C ASN A 61 -4.08 0.98 8.88
N ARG A 62 -2.79 0.71 9.06
CA ARG A 62 -1.83 0.44 8.01
C ARG A 62 -1.26 -0.94 8.31
N TYR A 63 -1.80 -1.96 7.65
CA TYR A 63 -1.36 -3.33 7.85
C TYR A 63 -0.07 -3.57 7.06
N VAL A 64 0.86 -4.32 7.65
CA VAL A 64 2.25 -4.48 7.15
C VAL A 64 2.75 -5.91 7.29
N THR A 65 2.16 -6.66 8.22
CA THR A 65 2.66 -7.97 8.62
C THR A 65 2.59 -8.92 7.43
N TYR A 66 3.78 -9.27 6.92
CA TYR A 66 4.06 -10.23 5.86
C TYR A 66 3.90 -9.77 4.40
N ASP A 67 3.61 -8.49 4.13
CA ASP A 67 3.36 -8.01 2.76
C ASP A 67 4.65 -7.61 2.03
N SER A 68 5.56 -8.59 1.90
CA SER A 68 6.42 -8.62 0.72
C SER A 68 5.50 -8.59 -0.52
N PRO A 69 5.89 -7.93 -1.63
CA PRO A 69 5.15 -8.05 -2.89
C PRO A 69 4.97 -9.49 -3.39
N GLU A 70 5.71 -10.44 -2.80
CA GLU A 70 5.65 -11.87 -3.08
C GLU A 70 4.58 -12.60 -2.24
N ASN A 71 4.00 -11.96 -1.21
CA ASN A 71 2.94 -12.54 -0.40
C ASN A 71 1.61 -12.50 -1.17
N MET A 72 1.08 -13.68 -1.47
CA MET A 72 -0.16 -13.88 -2.23
C MET A 72 -1.27 -14.43 -1.33
N SER A 73 -1.51 -13.79 -0.18
CA SER A 73 -2.56 -14.26 0.72
C SER A 73 -3.93 -14.12 0.05
N ARG A 74 -4.76 -15.17 0.21
CA ARG A 74 -6.12 -15.24 -0.36
C ARG A 74 -7.10 -14.24 0.26
N TYR A 75 -6.69 -13.53 1.31
CA TYR A 75 -7.50 -12.54 2.00
C TYR A 75 -7.24 -11.13 1.48
N ASP A 76 -6.23 -10.97 0.64
CA ASP A 76 -5.80 -9.69 0.10
C ASP A 76 -6.32 -9.54 -1.33
N GLY A 77 -6.66 -8.31 -1.69
CA GLY A 77 -7.18 -7.97 -3.00
C GLY A 77 -6.74 -6.57 -3.39
N PHE A 78 -7.24 -6.10 -4.53
CA PHE A 78 -6.90 -4.79 -5.06
C PHE A 78 -8.16 -3.99 -5.39
N ARG A 79 -8.02 -2.67 -5.31
CA ARG A 79 -8.97 -1.70 -5.85
C ARG A 79 -8.24 -0.89 -6.91
N CYS A 80 -8.78 -0.87 -8.12
CA CYS A 80 -8.22 -0.03 -9.18
C CYS A 80 -8.39 1.45 -8.84
N VAL A 81 -7.40 2.24 -9.22
CA VAL A 81 -7.41 3.71 -9.13
C VAL A 81 -7.05 4.27 -10.49
N ALA A 82 -7.53 5.46 -10.80
CA ALA A 82 -7.15 6.22 -11.98
C ALA A 82 -7.10 7.70 -11.60
N ASP A 83 -6.28 8.45 -12.32
CA ASP A 83 -6.29 9.91 -12.20
C ASP A 83 -7.63 10.46 -12.69
N VAL A 84 -8.06 11.56 -12.06
CA VAL A 84 -9.24 12.31 -12.47
C VAL A 84 -8.76 13.51 -13.27
N GLU A 85 -9.25 13.66 -14.49
CA GLU A 85 -9.02 14.84 -15.35
C GLU A 85 -9.66 16.11 -14.78
#